data_AF-A0A1D2LG36-F1
#
_entry.id   AF-A0A1D2LG36-F1
#
_cell.length_a   1.000
_cell.length_b   1.000
_cell.length_c   1.000
_cell.angle_alpha   90.00
_cell.angle_beta   90.00
_cell.angle_gamma   90.00
#
_symmetry.space_group_name_H-M   'P 1'
#
loop_
_entity.id
_entity.type
_entity.pdbx_description
1 polymer ?
#
loop_
_entity_poly.entity_id
_entity_poly.type
_entity_poly.pdbx_seq_one_letter_code
_entity_poly.pdbx_strand_id
1 'polypeptide(L)'
;MASLLTIKQRISSTKKTSQITSAMKMVSASKLGKAERNARNYEPYADKIRNIVAHLASNNSASDPMLENRPVHRVGYIVLTADSGLAGAYSSNVIKTAVKLIKERHNNNADEYEIIALGNMGHHFFSKNDYNVALQITGISDHPSFNEIQNIANDTIQLFVEGRIDELHMIYNHHVNPITHEQRTVQLLPVAAVEGAETSGLSSYEFEPSEEAVLESILPQYIESLIFGSILDAKAAEHAARMTAMSSATDNANEVIGDLTLQYNRARQAAITQEITEIVGGAAALE
;
A
#
# COMPACT_ATOMS: atom_id res chain seq x y z
N MET A 1 -31.10 -30.71 11.28
CA MET A 1 -31.42 -29.68 10.26
C MET A 1 -31.28 -28.32 10.89
N ALA A 2 -30.70 -27.33 10.18
CA ALA A 2 -30.69 -25.96 10.69
C ALA A 2 -32.14 -25.46 10.83
N SER A 3 -32.50 -24.85 11.95
CA SER A 3 -33.85 -24.32 12.14
C SER A 3 -34.11 -23.18 11.15
N LEU A 4 -35.38 -23.01 10.73
CA LEU A 4 -35.80 -21.90 9.88
C LEU A 4 -35.35 -20.54 10.41
N LEU A 5 -35.37 -20.39 11.75
CA LEU A 5 -34.89 -19.20 12.44
C LEU A 5 -33.40 -18.97 12.19
N THR A 6 -32.57 -20.02 12.30
CA THR A 6 -31.11 -19.92 12.08
C THR A 6 -30.79 -19.53 10.64
N ILE A 7 -31.49 -20.10 9.64
CA ILE A 7 -31.29 -19.73 8.23
C ILE A 7 -31.68 -18.26 8.00
N LYS A 8 -32.83 -17.83 8.53
CA LYS A 8 -33.29 -16.43 8.45
C LYS A 8 -32.31 -15.45 9.10
N GLN A 9 -31.76 -15.81 10.26
CA GLN A 9 -30.74 -15.02 10.95
C GLN A 9 -29.46 -14.89 10.11
N ARG A 10 -28.98 -15.98 9.50
CA ARG A 10 -27.83 -15.96 8.59
C ARG A 10 -28.07 -15.05 7.39
N ILE A 11 -29.23 -15.16 6.72
CA ILE A 11 -29.60 -14.27 5.61
C ILE A 11 -29.53 -12.80 6.04
N SER A 12 -30.13 -12.47 7.20
CA SER A 12 -30.13 -11.10 7.72
C SER A 12 -28.71 -10.60 8.01
N SER A 13 -27.86 -11.45 8.61
CA SER A 13 -26.47 -11.12 8.90
C SER A 13 -25.68 -10.87 7.62
N THR A 14 -25.72 -11.78 6.66
CA THR A 14 -25.00 -11.64 5.38
C THR A 14 -25.48 -10.42 4.59
N LYS A 15 -26.78 -10.11 4.64
CA LYS A 15 -27.33 -8.90 4.01
C LYS A 15 -26.76 -7.62 4.62
N LYS A 16 -26.61 -7.55 5.94
CA LYS A 16 -25.94 -6.42 6.61
C LYS A 16 -24.47 -6.33 6.19
N THR A 17 -23.77 -7.45 6.12
CA THR A 17 -22.37 -7.49 5.65
C THR A 17 -22.25 -6.97 4.21
N SER A 18 -23.12 -7.40 3.29
CA SER A 18 -23.18 -6.93 1.90
C SER A 18 -23.38 -5.41 1.80
N GLN A 19 -24.25 -4.85 2.64
CA GLN A 19 -24.47 -3.39 2.71
C GLN A 19 -23.21 -2.64 3.17
N ILE A 20 -22.51 -3.18 4.18
CA ILE A 20 -21.27 -2.59 4.70
C ILE A 20 -20.18 -2.64 3.63
N THR A 21 -19.96 -3.78 2.98
CA THR A 21 -18.93 -3.91 1.93
C THR A 21 -19.26 -3.03 0.73
N SER A 22 -20.52 -2.92 0.35
CA SER A 22 -20.96 -2.00 -0.72
C SER A 22 -20.69 -0.52 -0.36
N ALA A 23 -20.97 -0.12 0.88
CA ALA A 23 -20.63 1.22 1.35
C ALA A 23 -19.11 1.46 1.36
N MET A 24 -18.33 0.49 1.83
CA MET A 24 -16.86 0.58 1.86
C MET A 24 -16.24 0.65 0.45
N LYS A 25 -16.83 -0.04 -0.53
CA LYS A 25 -16.48 0.09 -1.95
C LYS A 25 -16.64 1.54 -2.41
N MET A 26 -17.78 2.17 -2.14
CA MET A 26 -18.05 3.56 -2.53
C MET A 26 -17.11 4.55 -1.84
N VAL A 27 -16.84 4.36 -0.55
CA VAL A 27 -15.87 5.18 0.20
C VAL A 27 -14.47 5.04 -0.41
N SER A 28 -14.05 3.83 -0.73
CA SER A 28 -12.72 3.58 -1.33
C SER A 28 -12.62 4.18 -2.73
N ALA A 29 -13.69 4.12 -3.54
CA ALA A 29 -13.74 4.77 -4.85
C ALA A 29 -13.59 6.30 -4.74
N SER A 30 -14.25 6.92 -3.77
CA SER A 30 -14.12 8.36 -3.51
C SER A 30 -12.70 8.74 -3.10
N LYS A 31 -12.10 7.95 -2.20
CA LYS A 31 -10.70 8.15 -1.75
C LYS A 31 -9.71 7.95 -2.89
N LEU A 32 -9.90 6.93 -3.74
CA LEU A 32 -9.08 6.68 -4.93
C LEU A 32 -9.07 7.91 -5.85
N GLY A 33 -10.25 8.43 -6.22
CA GLY A 33 -10.32 9.60 -7.09
C GLY A 33 -9.69 10.87 -6.49
N LYS A 34 -9.56 10.95 -5.17
CA LYS A 34 -8.80 12.03 -4.51
C LYS A 34 -7.29 11.74 -4.45
N ALA A 35 -6.89 10.49 -4.21
CA ALA A 35 -5.49 10.07 -4.27
C ALA A 35 -4.89 10.26 -5.68
N GLU A 36 -5.59 9.88 -6.74
CA GLU A 36 -5.16 10.09 -8.12
C GLU A 36 -5.00 11.59 -8.46
N ARG A 37 -5.90 12.43 -7.96
CA ARG A 37 -5.78 13.90 -8.12
C ARG A 37 -4.56 14.45 -7.39
N ASN A 38 -4.32 13.98 -6.16
CA ASN A 38 -3.14 14.40 -5.39
C ASN A 38 -1.85 13.98 -6.10
N ALA A 39 -1.77 12.74 -6.62
CA ALA A 39 -0.62 12.26 -7.38
C ALA A 39 -0.37 13.10 -8.65
N ARG A 40 -1.42 13.36 -9.46
CA ARG A 40 -1.31 14.20 -10.66
C ARG A 40 -0.91 15.65 -10.35
N ASN A 41 -1.40 16.21 -9.25
CA ASN A 41 -1.02 17.56 -8.83
C ASN A 41 0.42 17.63 -8.31
N TYR A 42 0.96 16.51 -7.86
CA TYR A 42 2.31 16.40 -7.35
C TYR A 42 3.37 16.17 -8.44
N GLU A 43 2.98 15.49 -9.52
CA GLU A 43 3.82 15.17 -10.67
C GLU A 43 4.64 16.36 -11.22
N PRO A 44 4.08 17.58 -11.41
CA PRO A 44 4.87 18.73 -11.89
C PRO A 44 6.02 19.13 -10.94
N TYR A 45 5.83 18.99 -9.63
CA TYR A 45 6.87 19.28 -8.64
C TYR A 45 7.96 18.20 -8.68
N ALA A 46 7.57 16.93 -8.70
CA ALA A 46 8.49 15.80 -8.77
C ALA A 46 9.34 15.86 -10.04
N ASP A 47 8.73 16.14 -11.19
CA ASP A 47 9.43 16.29 -12.47
C ASP A 47 10.39 17.48 -12.47
N LYS A 48 9.97 18.62 -11.90
CA LYS A 48 10.83 19.81 -11.86
C LYS A 48 12.08 19.58 -11.00
N ILE A 49 11.93 18.98 -9.82
CA ILE A 49 13.08 18.66 -8.97
C ILE A 49 13.96 17.61 -9.63
N ARG A 50 13.37 16.54 -10.20
CA ARG A 50 14.12 15.51 -10.91
C ARG A 50 14.98 16.12 -12.03
N ASN A 51 14.43 17.04 -12.82
CA ASN A 51 15.14 17.69 -13.91
C ASN A 51 16.29 18.60 -13.42
N ILE A 52 16.09 19.30 -12.29
CA ILE A 52 17.15 20.12 -11.68
C ILE A 52 18.28 19.23 -11.15
N VAL A 53 17.94 18.15 -10.42
CA VAL A 53 18.93 17.20 -9.90
C VAL A 53 19.69 16.52 -11.03
N ALA A 54 18.99 16.08 -12.07
CA ALA A 54 19.62 15.45 -13.24
C ALA A 54 20.63 16.38 -13.92
N HIS A 55 20.27 17.66 -14.07
CA HIS A 55 21.15 18.66 -14.68
C HIS A 55 22.38 18.97 -13.83
N LEU A 56 22.20 19.13 -12.51
CA LEU A 56 23.30 19.39 -11.59
C LEU A 56 24.22 18.18 -11.44
N ALA A 57 23.66 16.98 -11.35
CA ALA A 57 24.42 15.73 -11.23
C ALA A 57 25.18 15.37 -12.51
N SER A 58 24.75 15.82 -13.69
CA SER A 58 25.49 15.60 -14.94
C SER A 58 26.68 16.54 -15.11
N ASN A 59 26.64 17.73 -14.52
CA ASN A 59 27.65 18.77 -14.69
C ASN A 59 28.68 18.80 -13.56
N ASN A 60 28.30 18.38 -12.34
CA ASN A 60 29.21 18.33 -11.21
C ASN A 60 29.84 16.95 -11.04
N SER A 61 31.16 16.96 -10.86
CA SER A 61 31.95 15.82 -10.35
C SER A 61 32.01 15.82 -8.81
N ALA A 62 31.07 16.51 -8.15
CA ALA A 62 31.09 16.72 -6.71
C ALA A 62 30.93 15.39 -5.98
N SER A 63 31.77 15.18 -4.97
CA SER A 63 31.82 14.02 -4.09
C SER A 63 30.72 14.11 -3.04
N ASP A 64 29.45 14.07 -3.47
CA ASP A 64 28.32 13.99 -2.56
C ASP A 64 28.08 12.53 -2.14
N PRO A 65 28.04 12.21 -0.83
CA PRO A 65 27.80 10.84 -0.37
C PRO A 65 26.53 10.20 -0.94
N MET A 66 25.49 10.99 -1.24
CA MET A 66 24.21 10.52 -1.79
C MET A 66 24.30 10.16 -3.27
N LEU A 67 25.36 10.56 -3.98
CA LEU A 67 25.61 10.23 -5.39
C LEU A 67 26.63 9.11 -5.56
N GLU A 68 27.53 8.93 -4.59
CA GLU A 68 28.63 7.97 -4.70
C GLU A 68 28.22 6.53 -4.39
N ASN A 69 28.58 5.62 -5.29
CA ASN A 69 28.51 4.19 -5.02
C ASN A 69 29.66 3.78 -4.10
N ARG A 70 29.31 3.22 -2.94
CA ARG A 70 30.26 2.69 -1.94
C ARG A 70 30.06 1.18 -1.70
N PRO A 71 31.05 0.48 -1.12
CA PRO A 71 30.89 -0.92 -0.75
C PRO A 71 29.71 -1.12 0.21
N VAL A 72 28.85 -2.07 -0.11
CA VAL A 72 27.55 -2.24 0.55
C VAL A 72 27.68 -3.25 1.67
N HIS A 73 27.58 -2.79 2.91
CA HIS A 73 27.59 -3.62 4.11
C HIS A 73 26.19 -3.72 4.72
N ARG A 74 25.44 -2.62 4.70
CA ARG A 74 24.05 -2.58 5.20
C ARG A 74 23.08 -1.96 4.22
N VAL A 75 21.90 -2.55 4.09
CA VAL A 75 20.84 -2.07 3.17
C VAL A 75 19.59 -1.66 3.93
N GLY A 76 19.13 -0.44 3.70
CA GLY A 76 17.83 0.05 4.17
C GLY A 76 16.70 -0.36 3.24
N TYR A 77 15.60 -0.87 3.81
CA TYR A 77 14.37 -1.19 3.07
C TYR A 77 13.19 -0.39 3.62
N ILE A 78 12.74 0.61 2.88
CA ILE A 78 11.44 1.23 3.09
C ILE A 78 10.38 0.27 2.57
N VAL A 79 9.53 -0.25 3.46
CA VAL A 79 8.44 -1.16 3.09
C VAL A 79 7.11 -0.47 3.36
N LEU A 80 6.41 -0.11 2.28
CA LEU A 80 5.15 0.63 2.36
C LEU A 80 3.94 -0.29 2.31
N THR A 81 3.14 -0.26 3.37
CA THR A 81 1.97 -1.10 3.57
C THR A 81 0.78 -0.26 4.02
N ALA A 82 -0.42 -0.84 3.97
CA ALA A 82 -1.61 -0.18 4.47
C ALA A 82 -1.63 -0.14 6.02
N ASP A 83 -2.23 0.89 6.59
CA ASP A 83 -2.53 0.94 8.02
C ASP A 83 -3.74 0.08 8.42
N SER A 84 -4.68 -0.07 7.48
CA SER A 84 -5.91 -0.83 7.67
C SER A 84 -6.03 -1.96 6.66
N GLY A 85 -6.67 -3.05 7.07
CA GLY A 85 -6.88 -4.23 6.24
C GLY A 85 -7.93 -4.06 5.14
N LEU A 86 -8.51 -5.19 4.74
CA LEU A 86 -9.60 -5.28 3.75
C LEU A 86 -9.21 -4.79 2.33
N ALA A 87 -7.92 -4.72 2.02
CA ALA A 87 -7.38 -4.34 0.71
C ALA A 87 -6.88 -5.55 -0.11
N GLY A 88 -7.49 -6.72 0.10
CA GLY A 88 -7.09 -7.95 -0.58
C GLY A 88 -5.61 -8.31 -0.32
N ALA A 89 -4.86 -8.59 -1.38
CA ALA A 89 -3.46 -9.00 -1.30
C ALA A 89 -2.45 -7.84 -1.16
N TYR A 90 -2.91 -6.57 -1.19
CA TYR A 90 -2.07 -5.36 -1.25
C TYR A 90 -0.84 -5.40 -0.33
N SER A 91 -1.02 -5.44 1.00
CA SER A 91 0.09 -5.42 1.95
C SER A 91 0.88 -6.73 1.93
N SER A 92 0.20 -7.86 1.73
CA SER A 92 0.85 -9.17 1.74
C SER A 92 1.81 -9.38 0.57
N ASN A 93 1.50 -8.81 -0.60
CA ASN A 93 2.39 -8.87 -1.76
C ASN A 93 3.66 -8.06 -1.53
N VAL A 94 3.54 -6.84 -1.01
CA VAL A 94 4.70 -5.99 -0.69
C VAL A 94 5.59 -6.65 0.38
N ILE A 95 4.98 -7.18 1.45
CA ILE A 95 5.71 -7.90 2.50
C ILE A 95 6.44 -9.12 1.92
N LYS A 96 5.78 -9.92 1.07
CA LYS A 96 6.41 -11.08 0.42
C LYS A 96 7.59 -10.67 -0.45
N THR A 97 7.47 -9.59 -1.22
CA THR A 97 8.57 -9.06 -2.04
C THR A 97 9.75 -8.63 -1.16
N ALA A 98 9.49 -7.91 -0.06
CA ALA A 98 10.52 -7.51 0.89
C ALA A 98 11.24 -8.72 1.52
N VAL A 99 10.47 -9.69 2.03
CA VAL A 99 11.01 -10.92 2.62
C VAL A 99 11.81 -11.73 1.60
N LYS A 100 11.33 -11.83 0.36
CA LYS A 100 12.06 -12.50 -0.72
C LYS A 100 13.41 -11.82 -0.97
N LEU A 101 13.42 -10.49 -1.10
CA LEU A 101 14.62 -9.72 -1.36
C LEU A 101 15.63 -9.83 -0.20
N ILE A 102 15.16 -9.74 1.04
CA ILE A 102 16.00 -9.91 2.24
C ILE A 102 16.62 -11.31 2.28
N LYS A 103 15.83 -12.34 1.97
CA LYS A 103 16.32 -13.72 1.93
C LYS A 103 17.35 -13.93 0.82
N GLU A 104 17.10 -13.39 -0.37
CA GLU A 104 17.97 -13.56 -1.54
C GLU A 104 19.30 -12.80 -1.38
N ARG A 105 19.29 -11.60 -0.80
CA ARG A 105 20.48 -10.74 -0.69
C ARG A 105 21.29 -10.99 0.59
N HIS A 106 20.61 -11.24 1.71
CA HIS A 106 21.23 -11.25 3.05
C HIS A 106 21.15 -12.61 3.73
N ASN A 107 20.49 -13.61 3.11
CA ASN A 107 20.19 -14.90 3.73
C ASN A 107 19.52 -14.76 5.13
N ASN A 108 18.73 -13.70 5.32
CA ASN A 108 18.12 -13.27 6.58
C ASN A 108 19.09 -12.88 7.71
N ASN A 109 20.33 -12.51 7.40
CA ASN A 109 21.25 -11.94 8.38
C ASN A 109 20.77 -10.54 8.81
N ALA A 110 20.33 -10.40 10.06
CA ALA A 110 19.74 -9.16 10.59
C ALA A 110 20.74 -7.98 10.66
N ASP A 111 22.05 -8.26 10.63
CA ASP A 111 23.10 -7.24 10.69
C ASP A 111 23.34 -6.56 9.34
N GLU A 112 22.84 -7.13 8.24
CA GLU A 112 23.07 -6.66 6.86
C GLU A 112 21.92 -5.79 6.33
N TYR A 113 20.83 -5.63 7.08
CA TYR A 113 19.70 -4.79 6.66
C TYR A 113 18.98 -4.09 7.82
N GLU A 114 18.33 -2.97 7.47
CA GLU A 114 17.43 -2.24 8.37
C GLU A 114 16.10 -2.01 7.65
N ILE A 115 14.98 -2.27 8.33
CA ILE A 115 13.64 -2.05 7.78
C ILE A 115 13.09 -0.71 8.29
N ILE A 116 12.63 0.12 7.37
CA ILE A 116 11.81 1.30 7.63
C ILE A 116 10.36 0.94 7.29
N ALA A 117 9.55 0.68 8.31
CA ALA A 117 8.18 0.22 8.13
C ALA A 117 7.20 1.41 8.01
N LEU A 118 6.67 1.64 6.81
CA LEU A 118 5.61 2.62 6.59
C LEU A 118 4.25 1.90 6.58
N GLY A 119 3.41 2.18 7.56
CA GLY A 119 2.10 1.58 7.74
C GLY A 119 2.07 0.43 8.74
N ASN A 120 0.93 0.31 9.43
CA ASN A 120 0.74 -0.61 10.55
C ASN A 120 0.86 -2.10 10.18
N MET A 121 0.43 -2.52 8.98
CA MET A 121 0.47 -3.94 8.60
C MET A 121 1.90 -4.47 8.44
N GLY A 122 2.78 -3.70 7.82
CA GLY A 122 4.20 -4.02 7.68
C GLY A 122 4.90 -3.98 9.03
N HIS A 123 4.70 -2.91 9.80
CA HIS A 123 5.27 -2.78 11.15
C HIS A 123 4.92 -3.99 12.04
N HIS A 124 3.63 -4.35 12.10
CA HIS A 124 3.18 -5.50 12.90
C HIS A 124 3.78 -6.81 12.42
N PHE A 125 3.87 -7.03 11.10
CA PHE A 125 4.47 -8.24 10.54
C PHE A 125 5.95 -8.34 10.87
N PHE A 126 6.75 -7.33 10.58
CA PHE A 126 8.21 -7.38 10.77
C PHE A 126 8.58 -7.48 12.24
N SER A 127 7.92 -6.70 13.11
CA SER A 127 8.17 -6.73 14.56
C SER A 127 7.81 -8.08 15.19
N LYS A 128 6.75 -8.75 14.70
CA LYS A 128 6.33 -10.05 15.21
C LYS A 128 7.24 -11.21 14.77
N ASN A 129 7.95 -11.05 13.65
CA ASN A 129 8.79 -12.08 13.06
C ASN A 129 10.29 -11.77 13.26
N ASP A 130 10.63 -10.96 14.27
CA ASP A 130 12.01 -10.66 14.69
C ASP A 130 12.91 -10.07 13.58
N TYR A 131 12.32 -9.33 12.63
CA TYR A 131 13.09 -8.54 11.66
C TYR A 131 13.60 -7.25 12.31
N ASN A 132 14.76 -6.77 11.84
CA ASN A 132 15.37 -5.53 12.32
C ASN A 132 14.62 -4.28 11.79
N VAL A 133 13.64 -3.79 12.55
CA VAL A 133 12.88 -2.56 12.24
C VAL A 133 13.55 -1.37 12.92
N ALA A 134 14.21 -0.52 12.13
CA ALA A 134 14.94 0.64 12.63
C ALA A 134 14.04 1.86 12.83
N LEU A 135 13.14 2.10 11.88
CA LEU A 135 12.22 3.24 11.88
C LEU A 135 10.81 2.79 11.50
N GLN A 136 9.81 3.52 11.98
CA GLN A 136 8.42 3.24 11.65
C GLN A 136 7.56 4.50 11.65
N ILE A 137 6.54 4.50 10.80
CA ILE A 137 5.41 5.43 10.91
C ILE A 137 4.12 4.65 10.68
N THR A 138 3.12 4.91 11.51
CA THR A 138 1.80 4.29 11.43
C THR A 138 0.72 5.35 11.47
N GLY A 139 -0.45 5.04 10.93
CA GLY A 139 -1.57 5.98 10.90
C GLY A 139 -1.42 7.04 9.82
N ILE A 140 -0.78 6.70 8.69
CA ILE A 140 -0.67 7.58 7.54
C ILE A 140 -2.07 7.85 7.01
N SER A 141 -2.43 9.12 6.95
CA SER A 141 -3.75 9.55 6.51
C SER A 141 -4.09 9.04 5.10
N ASP A 142 -5.39 8.95 4.78
CA ASP A 142 -5.85 8.56 3.44
C ASP A 142 -5.41 9.56 2.36
N HIS A 143 -5.10 10.79 2.77
CA HIS A 143 -4.65 11.89 1.92
C HIS A 143 -3.42 12.53 2.56
N PRO A 144 -2.27 11.87 2.48
CA PRO A 144 -1.08 12.29 3.20
C PRO A 144 -0.62 13.66 2.73
N SER A 145 -0.20 14.47 3.70
CA SER A 145 0.48 15.73 3.43
C SER A 145 1.99 15.53 3.47
N PHE A 146 2.74 16.40 2.81
CA PHE A 146 4.20 16.33 2.84
C PHE A 146 4.77 16.41 4.27
N ASN A 147 4.21 17.30 5.10
CA ASN A 147 4.64 17.46 6.50
C ASN A 147 4.45 16.19 7.35
N GLU A 148 3.50 15.33 6.98
CA GLU A 148 3.23 14.08 7.70
C GLU A 148 4.36 13.07 7.53
N ILE A 149 5.07 13.11 6.39
CA ILE A 149 6.12 12.14 6.05
C ILE A 149 7.53 12.73 6.11
N GLN A 150 7.66 14.05 6.22
CA GLN A 150 8.94 14.74 6.19
C GLN A 150 9.91 14.23 7.27
N ASN A 151 9.45 14.08 8.51
CA ASN A 151 10.30 13.62 9.61
C ASN A 151 10.87 12.22 9.34
N ILE A 152 10.02 11.27 8.93
CA ILE A 152 10.46 9.90 8.66
C ILE A 152 11.37 9.84 7.42
N ALA A 153 11.14 10.68 6.41
CA ALA A 153 12.01 10.79 5.25
C ALA A 153 13.40 11.32 5.66
N ASN A 154 13.46 12.39 6.45
CA ASN A 154 14.71 12.95 6.96
C ASN A 154 15.47 11.98 7.83
N ASP A 155 14.80 11.31 8.79
CA ASP A 155 15.41 10.29 9.62
C ASP A 155 15.97 9.14 8.77
N THR A 156 15.28 8.75 7.70
CA THR A 156 15.74 7.70 6.78
C THR A 156 16.96 8.15 5.96
N ILE A 157 16.99 9.39 5.48
CA ILE A 157 18.14 9.96 4.78
C ILE A 157 19.35 10.04 5.74
N GLN A 158 19.11 10.43 7.00
CA GLN A 158 20.13 10.54 8.03
C GLN A 158 20.83 9.19 8.28
N LEU A 159 20.11 8.06 8.26
CA LEU A 159 20.71 6.72 8.35
C LEU A 159 21.77 6.49 7.27
N PHE A 160 21.53 6.99 6.06
CA PHE A 160 22.46 6.86 4.95
C PHE A 160 23.65 7.82 5.10
N VAL A 161 23.39 9.08 5.42
CA VAL A 161 24.43 10.11 5.62
C VAL A 161 25.39 9.73 6.75
N GLU A 162 24.88 9.14 7.83
CA GLU A 162 25.68 8.64 8.97
C GLU A 162 26.45 7.33 8.66
N GLY A 163 26.23 6.73 7.48
CA GLY A 163 26.87 5.46 7.11
C GLY A 163 26.33 4.24 7.86
N ARG A 164 25.12 4.32 8.43
CA ARG A 164 24.44 3.15 9.01
C ARG A 164 23.91 2.22 7.93
N ILE A 165 23.47 2.79 6.81
CA ILE A 165 23.08 2.07 5.60
C ILE A 165 23.85 2.60 4.39
N ASP A 166 24.24 1.71 3.49
CA ASP A 166 25.01 2.03 2.28
C ASP A 166 24.13 2.08 1.03
N GLU A 167 22.92 1.54 1.10
CA GLU A 167 21.89 1.61 0.06
C GLU A 167 20.51 1.74 0.69
N LEU A 168 19.58 2.39 -0.01
CA LEU A 168 18.19 2.53 0.39
C LEU A 168 17.27 2.11 -0.75
N HIS A 169 16.41 1.13 -0.50
CA HIS A 169 15.40 0.65 -1.44
C HIS A 169 14.00 0.89 -0.89
N MET A 170 13.07 1.26 -1.76
CA MET A 170 11.66 1.41 -1.44
C MET A 170 10.83 0.36 -2.17
N ILE A 171 10.01 -0.36 -1.40
CA ILE A 171 9.16 -1.44 -1.88
C ILE A 171 7.70 -1.04 -1.64
N TYR A 172 6.94 -0.91 -2.71
CA TYR A 172 5.56 -0.46 -2.68
C TYR A 172 4.75 -1.01 -3.86
N ASN A 173 3.44 -0.80 -3.86
CA ASN A 173 2.57 -1.13 -5.00
C ASN A 173 2.37 0.12 -5.86
N HIS A 174 2.82 0.09 -7.10
CA HIS A 174 2.58 1.11 -8.12
C HIS A 174 1.15 1.00 -8.67
N HIS A 175 0.41 2.11 -8.71
CA HIS A 175 -0.93 2.18 -9.26
C HIS A 175 -0.88 2.30 -10.79
N VAL A 176 -1.21 1.21 -11.49
CA VAL A 176 -1.31 1.23 -12.96
C VAL A 176 -2.71 1.67 -13.38
N ASN A 177 -3.74 1.03 -12.81
CA ASN A 177 -5.14 1.37 -13.03
C ASN A 177 -6.00 0.83 -11.85
N PRO A 178 -7.31 1.13 -11.78
CA PRO A 178 -8.14 0.72 -10.65
C PRO A 178 -8.24 -0.79 -10.38
N ILE A 179 -7.83 -1.64 -11.32
CA ILE A 179 -7.84 -3.11 -11.21
C ILE A 179 -6.43 -3.64 -10.98
N THR A 180 -5.44 -3.09 -11.69
CA THR A 180 -4.05 -3.59 -11.72
C THR A 180 -3.11 -2.67 -10.95
N HIS A 181 -2.32 -3.26 -10.07
CA HIS A 181 -1.19 -2.63 -9.41
C HIS A 181 0.00 -3.59 -9.45
N GLU A 182 1.21 -3.04 -9.54
CA GLU A 182 2.44 -3.81 -9.69
C GLU A 182 3.38 -3.54 -8.52
N GLN A 183 4.03 -4.58 -8.00
CA GLN A 183 5.04 -4.40 -6.95
C GLN A 183 6.29 -3.79 -7.59
N ARG A 184 6.69 -2.61 -7.12
CA ARG A 184 7.93 -1.96 -7.56
C ARG A 184 8.92 -1.93 -6.40
N THR A 185 10.18 -2.23 -6.72
CA THR A 185 11.33 -1.97 -5.86
C THR A 185 12.16 -0.89 -6.54
N VAL A 186 12.31 0.25 -5.89
CA VAL A 186 13.05 1.41 -6.42
C VAL A 186 14.22 1.69 -5.49
N GLN A 187 15.42 1.80 -6.04
CA GLN A 187 16.56 2.31 -5.30
C GLN A 187 16.44 3.83 -5.18
N LEU A 188 16.45 4.34 -3.96
CA LEU A 188 16.42 5.76 -3.65
C LEU A 188 17.82 6.32 -3.44
N LEU A 189 18.65 5.59 -2.68
CA LEU A 189 20.04 5.97 -2.39
C LEU A 189 21.01 4.80 -2.60
N PRO A 190 22.25 5.07 -3.05
CA PRO A 190 22.67 6.32 -3.69
C PRO A 190 21.82 6.63 -4.93
N VAL A 191 21.65 7.91 -5.24
CA VAL A 191 20.86 8.37 -6.38
C VAL A 191 21.55 7.89 -7.64
N ALA A 192 20.91 6.94 -8.33
CA ALA A 192 21.40 6.50 -9.62
C ALA A 192 21.46 7.68 -10.60
N ALA A 193 22.43 7.67 -11.50
CA ALA A 193 22.52 8.65 -12.57
C ALA A 193 21.15 8.78 -13.25
N VAL A 194 20.58 9.98 -13.23
CA VAL A 194 19.21 10.21 -13.67
C VAL A 194 19.16 10.15 -15.21
N GLU A 195 19.06 8.94 -15.75
CA GLU A 195 18.93 8.72 -17.19
C GLU A 195 17.58 9.24 -17.69
N GLY A 196 17.60 9.94 -18.83
CA GLY A 196 16.39 10.36 -19.55
C GLY A 196 15.75 11.68 -19.12
N ALA A 197 16.39 12.49 -18.28
CA ALA A 197 15.95 13.88 -18.08
C ALA A 197 16.19 14.68 -19.37
N GLU A 198 15.16 15.38 -19.86
CA GLU A 198 15.35 16.35 -20.93
C GLU A 198 16.21 17.50 -20.39
N THR A 199 17.52 17.46 -20.68
CA THR A 199 18.45 18.56 -20.34
C THR A 199 18.24 19.78 -21.25
N SER A 200 17.36 19.67 -22.24
CA SER A 200 16.93 20.69 -23.20
C SER A 200 16.35 21.92 -22.49
N GLY A 201 17.17 22.94 -22.22
CA GLY A 201 16.75 24.23 -21.67
C GLY A 201 17.19 24.52 -20.23
N LEU A 202 17.92 23.60 -19.58
CA LEU A 202 18.56 23.85 -18.28
C LEU A 202 19.97 24.43 -18.39
N SER A 203 20.56 24.50 -19.58
CA SER A 203 21.87 25.11 -19.85
C SER A 203 21.94 26.63 -19.68
N SER A 204 20.92 27.26 -19.08
CA SER A 204 20.80 28.72 -18.90
C SER A 204 20.57 29.14 -17.43
N TYR A 205 20.71 28.24 -16.46
CA TYR A 205 20.57 28.59 -15.05
C TYR A 205 21.90 29.12 -14.51
N GLU A 206 21.85 30.28 -13.87
CA GLU A 206 22.92 30.78 -13.00
C GLU A 206 22.63 30.26 -11.59
N PHE A 207 23.61 29.59 -10.98
CA PHE A 207 23.48 29.00 -9.66
C PHE A 207 24.16 29.87 -8.61
N GLU A 208 23.43 30.21 -7.56
CA GLU A 208 23.93 31.00 -6.44
C GLU A 208 23.67 30.23 -5.14
N PRO A 209 24.68 29.99 -4.27
CA PRO A 209 26.06 30.49 -4.32
C PRO A 209 27.02 29.69 -5.22
N SER A 210 26.78 28.39 -5.44
CA SER A 210 27.50 27.53 -6.39
C SER A 210 26.63 26.33 -6.78
N GLU A 211 26.93 25.66 -7.88
CA GLU A 211 26.19 24.46 -8.30
C GLU A 211 26.25 23.34 -7.23
N GLU A 212 27.41 23.16 -6.59
CA GLU A 212 27.62 22.17 -5.53
C GLU A 212 26.76 22.46 -4.29
N ALA A 213 26.74 23.70 -3.81
CA ALA A 213 25.95 24.10 -2.65
C ALA A 213 24.44 23.98 -2.91
N VAL A 214 24.01 24.28 -4.15
CA VAL A 214 22.62 24.09 -4.56
C VAL A 214 22.28 22.60 -4.61
N LEU A 215 23.16 21.76 -5.19
CA LEU A 215 22.97 20.31 -5.27
C LEU A 215 22.85 19.68 -3.87
N GLU A 216 23.75 20.01 -2.95
CA GLU A 216 23.72 19.54 -1.54
C GLU A 216 22.40 19.89 -0.85
N SER A 217 21.83 21.06 -1.13
CA SER A 217 20.54 21.49 -0.56
C SER A 217 19.31 20.84 -1.20
N ILE A 218 19.40 20.44 -2.47
CA ILE A 218 18.28 19.90 -3.26
C ILE A 218 18.22 18.37 -3.19
N LEU A 219 19.35 17.67 -3.04
CA LEU A 219 19.38 16.20 -2.99
C LEU A 219 18.49 15.62 -1.88
N PRO A 220 18.51 16.09 -0.62
CA PRO A 220 17.59 15.63 0.40
C PRO A 220 16.12 15.85 0.01
N GLN A 221 15.80 17.05 -0.53
CA GLN A 221 14.44 17.37 -0.98
C GLN A 221 13.97 16.49 -2.13
N TYR A 222 14.89 16.08 -3.01
CA TYR A 222 14.61 15.13 -4.07
C TYR A 222 14.28 13.74 -3.54
N ILE A 223 15.02 13.24 -2.55
CA ILE A 223 14.71 11.96 -1.91
C ILE A 223 13.39 12.03 -1.13
N GLU A 224 13.17 13.10 -0.35
CA GLU A 224 11.88 13.38 0.31
C GLU A 224 10.74 13.37 -0.71
N SER A 225 10.97 13.97 -1.87
CA SER A 225 10.02 14.04 -2.97
C SER A 225 9.72 12.66 -3.58
N LEU A 226 10.74 11.84 -3.80
CA LEU A 226 10.58 10.47 -4.29
C LEU A 226 9.82 9.58 -3.30
N ILE A 227 10.13 9.70 -2.00
CA ILE A 227 9.42 8.98 -0.94
C ILE A 227 7.96 9.41 -0.92
N PHE A 228 7.68 10.72 -0.92
CA PHE A 228 6.31 11.23 -0.89
C PHE A 228 5.51 10.84 -2.14
N GLY A 229 6.10 10.98 -3.33
CA GLY A 229 5.48 10.56 -4.59
C GLY A 229 5.13 9.08 -4.60
N SER A 230 6.03 8.23 -4.10
CA SER A 230 5.80 6.79 -3.95
C SER A 230 4.69 6.48 -2.94
N ILE A 231 4.57 7.28 -1.87
CA ILE A 231 3.46 7.17 -0.90
C ILE A 231 2.13 7.53 -1.54
N LEU A 232 2.06 8.61 -2.33
CA LEU A 232 0.83 9.01 -3.03
C LEU A 232 0.37 7.94 -4.02
N ASP A 233 1.30 7.40 -4.80
CA ASP A 233 1.08 6.32 -5.75
C ASP A 233 0.58 5.03 -5.04
N ALA A 234 1.26 4.64 -3.96
CA ALA A 234 0.87 3.49 -3.16
C ALA A 234 -0.50 3.66 -2.48
N LYS A 235 -0.88 4.88 -2.06
CA LYS A 235 -2.22 5.17 -1.51
C LYS A 235 -3.31 5.05 -2.57
N ALA A 236 -3.04 5.46 -3.81
CA ALA A 236 -3.95 5.20 -4.92
C ALA A 236 -4.12 3.69 -5.13
N ALA A 237 -3.03 2.92 -5.19
CA ALA A 237 -3.08 1.47 -5.29
C ALA A 237 -3.81 0.81 -4.11
N GLU A 238 -3.64 1.32 -2.88
CA GLU A 238 -4.32 0.85 -1.67
C GLU A 238 -5.84 0.98 -1.79
N HIS A 239 -6.32 2.17 -2.21
CA HIS A 239 -7.74 2.44 -2.37
C HIS A 239 -8.36 1.69 -3.54
N ALA A 240 -7.62 1.52 -4.64
CA ALA A 240 -8.03 0.67 -5.76
C ALA A 240 -8.17 -0.80 -5.34
N ALA A 241 -7.18 -1.35 -4.65
CA ALA A 241 -7.21 -2.72 -4.15
C ALA A 241 -8.36 -2.95 -3.14
N ARG A 242 -8.59 -2.00 -2.23
CA ARG A 242 -9.73 -2.05 -1.30
C ARG A 242 -11.07 -1.96 -2.00
N MET A 243 -11.21 -1.08 -2.98
CA MET A 243 -12.43 -0.96 -3.79
C MET A 243 -12.75 -2.30 -4.48
N THR A 244 -11.76 -2.93 -5.10
CA THR A 244 -11.91 -4.23 -5.78
C THR A 244 -12.25 -5.34 -4.79
N ALA A 245 -11.52 -5.43 -3.67
CA ALA A 245 -11.80 -6.43 -2.63
C ALA A 245 -13.22 -6.30 -2.03
N MET A 246 -13.69 -5.07 -1.81
CA MET A 246 -15.03 -4.80 -1.31
C MET A 246 -16.12 -5.09 -2.36
N SER A 247 -15.82 -4.89 -3.66
CA SER A 247 -16.73 -5.31 -4.73
C SER A 247 -16.91 -6.82 -4.71
N SER A 248 -15.81 -7.58 -4.76
CA SER A 248 -15.86 -9.04 -4.71
C SER A 248 -16.53 -9.56 -3.44
N ALA A 249 -16.28 -8.93 -2.28
CA ALA A 249 -16.94 -9.30 -1.03
C ALA A 249 -18.47 -9.08 -1.08
N THR A 250 -18.92 -8.02 -1.75
CA THR A 250 -20.35 -7.72 -1.93
C THR A 250 -21.01 -8.75 -2.86
N ASP A 251 -20.34 -9.09 -3.95
CA ASP A 251 -20.83 -10.08 -4.92
C ASP A 251 -20.92 -11.47 -4.27
N ASN A 252 -19.88 -11.90 -3.54
CA ASN A 252 -19.87 -13.15 -2.77
C ASN A 252 -20.98 -13.18 -1.70
N ALA A 253 -21.23 -12.06 -1.02
CA ALA A 253 -22.29 -11.98 -0.03
C ALA A 253 -23.68 -12.14 -0.67
N ASN A 254 -23.89 -11.57 -1.87
CA ASN A 254 -25.15 -11.70 -2.59
C ASN A 254 -25.39 -13.14 -3.09
N GLU A 255 -24.34 -13.84 -3.52
CA GLU A 255 -24.41 -15.27 -3.87
C GLU A 255 -24.85 -16.12 -2.66
N VAL A 256 -24.18 -15.94 -1.51
CA VAL A 256 -24.53 -16.64 -0.26
C VAL A 256 -25.96 -16.34 0.19
N ILE A 257 -26.44 -15.09 0.02
CA ILE A 257 -27.83 -14.73 0.30
C ILE A 257 -28.79 -15.49 -0.61
N GLY A 258 -28.47 -15.61 -1.90
CA GLY A 258 -29.24 -16.38 -2.87
C GLY A 258 -29.40 -17.84 -2.44
N ASP A 259 -28.29 -18.50 -2.12
CA ASP A 259 -28.27 -19.90 -1.67
C ASP A 259 -29.06 -20.12 -0.38
N LEU A 260 -28.84 -19.27 0.63
CA LEU A 260 -29.57 -19.35 1.89
C LEU A 260 -31.07 -19.10 1.71
N THR A 261 -31.45 -18.25 0.76
CA THR A 261 -32.87 -17.98 0.46
C THR A 261 -33.53 -19.21 -0.16
N LEU A 262 -32.85 -19.91 -1.07
CA LEU A 262 -33.34 -21.18 -1.62
C LEU A 262 -33.49 -22.25 -0.52
N GLN A 263 -32.48 -22.39 0.34
CA GLN A 263 -32.53 -23.31 1.48
C GLN A 263 -33.68 -22.97 2.46
N TYR A 264 -33.86 -21.69 2.77
CA TYR A 264 -34.95 -21.22 3.63
C TYR A 264 -36.32 -21.58 3.06
N ASN A 265 -36.54 -21.32 1.77
CA ASN A 265 -37.82 -21.62 1.13
C ASN A 265 -38.13 -23.12 1.10
N ARG A 266 -37.12 -23.97 0.83
CA ARG A 266 -37.26 -25.43 0.90
C ARG A 266 -37.62 -25.90 2.31
N ALA A 267 -36.88 -25.43 3.32
CA ALA A 267 -37.15 -25.78 4.72
C ALA A 267 -38.53 -25.28 5.16
N ARG A 268 -38.97 -24.12 4.66
CA ARG A 268 -40.28 -23.53 5.00
C ARG A 268 -41.40 -24.37 4.42
N GLN A 269 -41.28 -24.79 3.17
CA GLN A 269 -42.24 -25.68 2.53
C GLN A 269 -42.32 -27.02 3.27
N ALA A 270 -41.18 -27.63 3.58
CA ALA A 270 -41.14 -28.88 4.35
C ALA A 270 -41.82 -28.74 5.73
N ALA A 271 -41.58 -27.63 6.45
CA ALA A 271 -42.23 -27.36 7.73
C ALA A 271 -43.75 -27.20 7.59
N ILE A 272 -44.22 -26.44 6.60
CA ILE A 272 -45.66 -26.27 6.33
C ILE A 272 -46.30 -27.61 5.98
N THR A 273 -45.66 -28.41 5.11
CA THR A 273 -46.15 -29.74 4.75
C THR A 273 -46.22 -30.66 5.98
N GLN A 274 -45.20 -30.63 6.84
CA GLN A 274 -45.16 -31.40 8.08
C GLN A 274 -46.31 -31.00 9.03
N GLU A 275 -46.49 -29.70 9.27
CA GLU A 275 -47.58 -29.17 10.11
C GLU A 275 -48.95 -29.59 9.58
N ILE A 276 -49.19 -29.48 8.26
CA ILE A 276 -50.45 -29.91 7.64
C ILE A 276 -50.64 -31.43 7.80
N THR A 277 -49.58 -32.22 7.58
CA THR A 277 -49.64 -33.69 7.70
C THR A 277 -49.95 -34.12 9.14
N GLU A 278 -49.37 -33.44 10.13
CA GLU A 278 -49.64 -33.67 11.55
C GLU A 278 -51.08 -33.31 11.93
N ILE A 279 -51.60 -32.19 11.44
CA ILE A 279 -53.00 -31.77 11.67
C ILE A 279 -53.98 -32.79 11.08
N VAL A 280 -53.78 -33.18 9.82
CA VAL A 280 -54.66 -34.14 9.13
C VAL A 280 -54.57 -35.52 9.77
N GLY A 281 -53.36 -35.99 10.11
CA GLY A 281 -53.17 -37.26 10.79
C GLY A 281 -53.78 -37.30 12.19
N GLY A 282 -53.69 -36.20 12.95
CA GLY A 282 -54.32 -36.07 14.26
C GLY A 282 -55.85 -36.04 14.19
N ALA A 283 -56.42 -35.36 13.19
CA ALA A 283 -57.86 -35.34 12.96
C ALA A 283 -58.41 -36.73 12.58
N ALA A 284 -57.71 -37.45 11.69
CA ALA A 284 -58.10 -38.80 11.28
C ALA A 284 -57.99 -39.84 12.41
N ALA A 285 -57.16 -39.61 13.42
CA ALA A 285 -57.03 -40.51 14.57
C ALA A 285 -58.16 -40.38 15.61
N LEU A 286 -59.03 -39.36 15.47
CA LEU A 286 -60.19 -39.13 16.34
C LEU A 286 -61.50 -39.74 15.79
N GLU A 287 -61.52 -40.12 14.50
CA GLU A 287 -62.58 -40.96 13.89
C GLU A 287 -62.37 -42.44 14.21
#